data_AF-A0A2H3KNP0-F1
#
_entry.id   AF-A0A2H3KNP0-F1
#
_cell.length_a   1.000
_cell.length_b   1.000
_cell.length_c   1.000
_cell.angle_alpha   90.00
_cell.angle_beta   90.00
_cell.angle_gamma   90.00
#
_symmetry.space_group_name_H-M   'P 1'
#
loop_
_entity.id
_entity.type
_entity.pdbx_description
1 polymer ?
#
loop_
_entity_poly.entity_id
_entity_poly.type
_entity_poly.pdbx_seq_one_letter_code
_entity_poly.pdbx_strand_id
1 'polypeptide(L)'
;MNKELPNWALRAATAEDWDFAQAAHRHGHMHITWPPAQALRTWAKQQGWATPFFGFEEAFIATMLESNEHFALAMAKSGLEISIPRQDYALSDEYIRELDALYEERSSMGYPNNWGILVEKLRAIRRAVEAGVVVHIDGEQPMVNWQHFYQWAHGRYHMLEDGYDKWIGDDA
;
A
#
# COMPACT_ATOMS: atom_id res chain seq x y z
N MET A 1 1.52 14.95 4.34
CA MET A 1 0.34 14.09 4.52
C MET A 1 0.76 12.66 4.16
N ASN A 2 0.49 11.66 5.02
CA ASN A 2 1.05 10.31 4.85
C ASN A 2 0.55 9.67 3.55
N LYS A 3 1.47 9.52 2.58
CA LYS A 3 1.31 8.76 1.33
C LYS A 3 1.38 7.25 1.59
N GLU A 4 0.99 6.83 2.78
CA GLU A 4 1.12 5.44 3.22
C GLU A 4 -0.03 4.63 2.64
N LEU A 5 0.29 3.39 2.25
CA LEU A 5 -0.70 2.43 1.85
C LEU A 5 -1.57 2.07 3.04
N PRO A 6 -2.88 1.87 2.84
CA PRO A 6 -3.74 1.45 3.93
C PRO A 6 -3.34 0.03 4.39
N ASN A 7 -3.46 -0.24 5.69
CA ASN A 7 -3.08 -1.54 6.26
C ASN A 7 -3.76 -2.73 5.59
N TRP A 8 -5.01 -2.57 5.12
CA TRP A 8 -5.72 -3.63 4.40
C TRP A 8 -5.08 -3.96 3.06
N ALA A 9 -4.37 -3.02 2.43
CA ALA A 9 -3.65 -3.22 1.17
C ALA A 9 -2.27 -3.86 1.36
N LEU A 10 -1.80 -3.99 2.61
CA LEU A 10 -0.52 -4.59 2.94
C LEU A 10 -0.69 -6.03 3.44
N ARG A 11 0.33 -6.85 3.19
CA ARG A 11 0.51 -8.17 3.78
C ARG A 11 1.96 -8.36 4.21
N ALA A 12 2.17 -9.21 5.20
CA ALA A 12 3.50 -9.70 5.51
C ALA A 12 4.05 -10.47 4.30
N ALA A 13 5.29 -10.19 3.94
CA ALA A 13 6.03 -10.99 2.98
C ALA A 13 6.41 -12.33 3.62
N THR A 14 6.49 -13.36 2.80
CA THR A 14 7.00 -14.69 3.12
C THR A 14 8.35 -14.88 2.43
N ALA A 15 9.07 -15.97 2.74
CA ALA A 15 10.33 -16.29 2.07
C ALA A 15 10.20 -16.50 0.55
N GLU A 16 8.99 -16.76 0.04
CA GLU A 16 8.72 -17.01 -1.38
C GLU A 16 8.45 -15.71 -2.17
N ASP A 17 8.28 -14.58 -1.47
CA ASP A 17 7.84 -13.31 -2.06
C ASP A 17 8.98 -12.45 -2.62
N TRP A 18 10.12 -13.05 -2.98
CA TRP A 18 11.31 -12.30 -3.43
C TRP A 18 11.00 -11.37 -4.61
N ASP A 19 10.31 -11.87 -5.64
CA ASP A 19 9.94 -11.07 -6.82
C ASP A 19 9.04 -9.87 -6.44
N PHE A 20 8.06 -10.10 -5.54
CA PHE A 20 7.14 -9.07 -5.08
C PHE A 20 7.81 -8.04 -4.18
N ALA A 21 8.70 -8.48 -3.28
CA ALA A 21 9.49 -7.60 -2.45
C ALA A 21 10.45 -6.74 -3.27
N GLN A 22 11.08 -7.32 -4.30
CA GLN A 22 11.93 -6.58 -5.22
C GLN A 22 11.15 -5.51 -6.00
N ALA A 23 9.97 -5.87 -6.53
CA ALA A 23 9.08 -4.91 -7.19
C ALA A 23 8.63 -3.80 -6.23
N ALA A 24 8.12 -4.17 -5.05
CA ALA A 24 7.68 -3.22 -4.03
C ALA A 24 8.80 -2.27 -3.59
N HIS A 25 10.04 -2.76 -3.46
CA HIS A 25 11.19 -1.92 -3.16
C HIS A 25 11.50 -0.92 -4.27
N ARG A 26 11.51 -1.36 -5.54
CA ARG A 26 11.73 -0.47 -6.70
C ARG A 26 10.69 0.64 -6.80
N HIS A 27 9.46 0.38 -6.39
CA HIS A 27 8.36 1.33 -6.40
C HIS A 27 8.19 2.11 -5.09
N GLY A 28 9.01 1.86 -4.06
CA GLY A 28 8.94 2.56 -2.78
C GLY A 28 7.73 2.18 -1.91
N HIS A 29 7.18 0.98 -2.11
CA HIS A 29 6.01 0.44 -1.39
C HIS A 29 6.37 -0.70 -0.41
N MET A 30 7.65 -1.06 -0.32
CA MET A 30 8.13 -2.04 0.65
C MET A 30 8.36 -1.36 1.99
N HIS A 31 7.73 -1.88 3.04
CA HIS A 31 7.92 -1.43 4.41
C HIS A 31 8.70 -2.47 5.21
N ILE A 32 9.73 -2.04 5.94
CA ILE A 32 10.56 -2.93 6.75
C ILE A 32 10.44 -2.51 8.21
N THR A 33 10.09 -3.46 9.07
CA THR A 33 10.27 -3.32 10.52
C THR A 33 11.59 -3.95 10.90
N TRP A 34 12.50 -3.09 11.34
CA TRP A 34 13.87 -3.48 11.65
C TRP A 34 13.98 -4.09 13.05
N PRO A 35 14.68 -5.22 13.21
CA PRO A 35 15.08 -5.71 14.52
C PRO A 35 16.19 -4.80 15.10
N PRO A 36 16.58 -4.98 16.38
CA PRO A 36 17.67 -4.20 16.98
C PRO A 36 18.93 -4.20 16.12
N ALA A 37 19.42 -3.00 15.75
CA ALA A 37 20.49 -2.82 14.77
C ALA A 37 21.76 -3.62 15.09
N GLN A 38 22.10 -3.77 16.37
CA GLN A 38 23.26 -4.58 16.78
C GLN A 38 23.06 -6.07 16.49
N ALA A 39 21.86 -6.60 16.77
CA ALA A 39 21.55 -8.00 16.49
C ALA A 39 21.58 -8.27 14.99
N LEU A 40 21.00 -7.37 14.19
CA LEU A 40 20.99 -7.50 12.73
C LEU A 40 22.39 -7.43 12.13
N ARG A 41 23.23 -6.50 12.59
CA ARG A 41 24.63 -6.40 12.15
C ARG A 41 25.43 -7.64 12.51
N THR A 42 25.27 -8.16 13.73
CA THR A 42 25.93 -9.40 14.15
C THR A 42 25.48 -10.58 13.28
N TRP A 43 24.19 -10.70 13.02
CA TRP A 43 23.64 -11.73 12.13
C TRP A 43 24.19 -11.61 10.71
N ALA A 44 24.16 -10.41 10.12
CA ALA A 44 24.65 -10.15 8.77
C ALA A 44 26.14 -10.53 8.63
N LYS A 45 26.95 -10.15 9.63
CA LYS A 45 28.37 -10.54 9.68
C LYS A 45 28.57 -12.06 9.74
N GLN A 46 27.73 -12.79 10.48
CA GLN A 46 27.79 -14.26 10.54
C GLN A 46 27.45 -14.92 9.19
N GLN A 47 26.59 -14.30 8.39
CA GLN A 47 26.28 -14.75 7.02
C GLN A 47 27.31 -14.28 5.99
N GLY A 48 28.35 -13.53 6.40
CA GLY A 48 29.35 -12.97 5.49
C GLY A 48 28.87 -11.74 4.69
N TRP A 49 27.75 -11.13 5.09
CA TRP A 49 27.19 -9.96 4.41
C TRP A 49 27.93 -8.67 4.80
N ALA A 50 27.88 -7.67 3.92
CA ALA A 50 28.51 -6.38 4.17
C ALA A 50 27.84 -5.65 5.35
N THR A 51 28.65 -5.19 6.30
CA THR A 51 28.18 -4.43 7.46
C THR A 51 28.85 -3.05 7.55
N PRO A 52 28.63 -2.15 6.58
CA PRO A 52 29.26 -0.83 6.61
C PRO A 52 28.77 -0.01 7.81
N PHE A 53 29.66 0.87 8.31
CA PHE A 53 29.33 1.74 9.44
C PHE A 53 28.23 2.75 9.10
N PHE A 54 28.27 3.28 7.88
CA PHE A 54 27.23 4.15 7.30
C PHE A 54 26.51 3.38 6.19
N GLY A 55 25.19 3.55 6.08
CA GLY A 55 24.39 2.92 5.03
C GLY A 55 24.21 1.41 5.19
N PHE A 56 24.15 0.91 6.44
CA PHE A 56 24.01 -0.53 6.69
C PHE A 56 22.69 -1.08 6.19
N GLU A 57 21.58 -0.38 6.42
CA GLU A 57 20.25 -0.81 6.03
C GLU A 57 20.13 -0.93 4.51
N GLU A 58 20.67 0.04 3.76
CA GLU A 58 20.69 0.03 2.30
C GLU A 58 21.55 -1.11 1.76
N ALA A 59 22.74 -1.33 2.33
CA ALA A 59 23.60 -2.46 1.96
C ALA A 59 22.95 -3.81 2.28
N PHE A 60 22.23 -3.88 3.41
CA PHE A 60 21.49 -5.06 3.81
C PHE A 60 20.37 -5.36 2.82
N ILE A 61 19.53 -4.38 2.49
CA ILE A 61 18.44 -4.55 1.51
C ILE A 61 19.00 -4.96 0.15
N ALA A 62 20.09 -4.34 -0.30
CA ALA A 62 20.73 -4.67 -1.56
C ALA A 62 21.18 -6.14 -1.60
N THR A 63 21.82 -6.63 -0.54
CA THR A 63 22.27 -8.03 -0.43
C THR A 63 21.07 -8.98 -0.33
N MET A 64 20.08 -8.63 0.48
CA MET A 64 18.86 -9.41 0.69
C MET A 64 18.06 -9.58 -0.60
N LEU A 65 17.94 -8.54 -1.42
CA LEU A 65 17.17 -8.56 -2.68
C LEU A 65 17.99 -9.04 -3.89
N GLU A 66 19.26 -9.37 -3.71
CA GLU A 66 20.15 -9.87 -4.77
C GLU A 66 19.71 -11.23 -5.31
N SER A 67 19.20 -12.10 -4.43
CA SER A 67 18.74 -13.45 -4.80
C SER A 67 17.60 -13.94 -3.90
N ASN A 68 16.82 -14.89 -4.41
CA ASN A 68 15.77 -15.56 -3.63
C ASN A 68 16.35 -16.28 -2.39
N GLU A 69 17.55 -16.87 -2.50
CA GLU A 69 18.21 -17.53 -1.38
C GLU A 69 18.56 -16.56 -0.24
N HIS A 70 19.11 -15.39 -0.56
CA HIS A 70 19.42 -14.36 0.42
C HIS A 70 18.15 -13.82 1.08
N PHE A 71 17.11 -13.60 0.29
CA PHE A 71 15.82 -13.13 0.77
C PHE A 71 15.18 -14.13 1.73
N ALA A 72 15.07 -15.40 1.34
CA ALA A 72 14.53 -16.46 2.17
C ALA A 72 15.32 -16.61 3.49
N LEU A 73 16.66 -16.52 3.42
CA LEU A 73 17.53 -16.57 4.59
C LEU A 73 17.28 -15.40 5.56
N ALA A 74 17.15 -14.18 5.02
CA ALA A 74 16.88 -12.99 5.82
C ALA A 74 15.51 -13.05 6.48
N MET A 75 14.46 -13.39 5.71
CA MET A 75 13.10 -13.55 6.22
C MET A 75 13.02 -14.59 7.34
N ALA A 76 13.77 -15.69 7.23
CA ALA A 76 13.70 -16.78 8.20
C ALA A 76 14.48 -16.53 9.50
N LYS A 77 15.60 -15.79 9.46
CA LYS A 77 16.59 -15.80 10.55
C LYS A 77 17.04 -14.45 11.07
N SER A 78 16.83 -13.37 10.33
CA SER A 78 17.35 -12.05 10.70
C SER A 78 16.48 -11.34 11.75
N GLY A 79 15.22 -11.76 11.89
CA GLY A 79 14.21 -11.10 12.73
C GLY A 79 13.59 -9.86 12.10
N LEU A 80 13.83 -9.62 10.81
CA LEU A 80 13.15 -8.57 10.05
C LEU A 80 11.73 -8.98 9.67
N GLU A 81 10.84 -8.00 9.62
CA GLU A 81 9.50 -8.16 9.08
C GLU A 81 9.34 -7.22 7.88
N ILE A 82 8.88 -7.75 6.75
CA ILE A 82 8.60 -6.97 5.54
C ILE A 82 7.11 -6.98 5.31
N SER A 83 6.54 -5.79 5.06
CA SER A 83 5.21 -5.63 4.50
C SER A 83 5.29 -5.15 3.06
N ILE A 84 4.53 -5.80 2.18
CA ILE A 84 4.42 -5.49 0.76
C ILE A 84 2.95 -5.36 0.36
N PRO A 85 2.64 -4.68 -0.76
CA PRO A 85 1.30 -4.66 -1.32
C PRO A 85 0.74 -6.07 -1.54
N ARG A 86 -0.55 -6.24 -1.27
CA ARG A 86 -1.29 -7.44 -1.67
C ARG A 86 -1.40 -7.50 -3.18
N GLN A 87 -1.56 -8.71 -3.71
CA GLN A 87 -1.88 -8.89 -5.13
C GLN A 87 -3.36 -8.59 -5.37
N ASP A 88 -4.22 -9.14 -4.53
CA ASP A 88 -5.68 -9.01 -4.63
C ASP A 88 -6.28 -8.61 -3.30
N TYR A 89 -7.30 -7.76 -3.36
CA TYR A 89 -8.12 -7.39 -2.21
C TYR A 89 -9.58 -7.15 -2.62
N ALA A 90 -10.52 -7.81 -1.94
CA ALA A 90 -11.95 -7.55 -2.14
C ALA A 90 -12.43 -6.53 -1.11
N LEU A 91 -12.98 -5.40 -1.57
CA LEU A 91 -13.69 -4.47 -0.69
C LEU A 91 -15.01 -5.11 -0.26
N SER A 92 -15.33 -5.00 1.03
CA SER A 92 -16.58 -5.55 1.54
C SER A 92 -17.76 -4.66 1.19
N ASP A 93 -18.96 -5.27 1.09
CA ASP A 93 -20.21 -4.54 0.86
C ASP A 93 -20.50 -3.52 1.96
N GLU A 94 -20.07 -3.78 3.21
CA GLU A 94 -20.14 -2.81 4.29
C GLU A 94 -19.31 -1.56 3.99
N TYR A 95 -18.09 -1.74 3.46
CA TYR A 95 -17.21 -0.63 3.15
C TYR A 95 -17.75 0.19 1.97
N ILE A 96 -18.29 -0.47 0.94
CA ILE A 96 -18.95 0.23 -0.17
C ILE A 96 -20.17 1.02 0.32
N ARG A 97 -21.02 0.42 1.16
CA ARG A 97 -22.17 1.13 1.76
C ARG A 97 -21.74 2.31 2.62
N GLU A 98 -20.61 2.22 3.32
CA GLU A 98 -20.04 3.36 4.06
C GLU A 98 -19.67 4.50 3.12
N LEU A 99 -19.00 4.21 1.99
CA LEU A 99 -18.65 5.23 0.99
C LEU A 99 -19.90 5.89 0.40
N ASP A 100 -20.94 5.10 0.09
CA ASP A 100 -22.19 5.61 -0.44
C ASP A 100 -22.92 6.50 0.57
N ALA A 101 -22.96 6.11 1.85
CA ALA A 101 -23.55 6.92 2.91
C ALA A 101 -22.82 8.27 3.06
N LEU A 102 -21.48 8.27 3.01
CA LEU A 102 -20.68 9.50 3.04
C LEU A 102 -20.93 10.39 1.81
N TYR A 103 -21.17 9.77 0.65
CA TYR A 103 -21.51 10.48 -0.57
C TYR A 103 -22.91 11.09 -0.55
N GLU A 104 -23.89 10.42 0.06
CA GLU A 104 -25.30 10.82 0.12
C GLU A 104 -25.59 11.82 1.25
N GLU A 105 -24.79 11.83 2.31
CA GLU A 105 -25.06 12.67 3.47
C GLU A 105 -25.03 14.17 3.14
N ARG A 106 -26.12 14.86 3.51
CA ARG A 106 -26.27 16.31 3.33
C ARG A 106 -26.59 16.97 4.66
N SER A 107 -26.12 18.20 4.84
CA SER A 107 -26.61 19.12 5.87
C SER A 107 -28.08 19.45 5.67
N SER A 108 -28.68 20.04 6.70
CA SER A 108 -30.02 20.65 6.62
C SER A 108 -30.17 21.72 5.54
N MET A 109 -29.05 22.29 5.06
CA MET A 109 -29.01 23.26 3.97
C MET A 109 -28.74 22.63 2.59
N GLY A 110 -28.62 21.30 2.51
CA GLY A 110 -28.40 20.58 1.24
C GLY A 110 -26.94 20.50 0.79
N TYR A 111 -25.98 20.99 1.58
CA TYR A 111 -24.55 20.85 1.27
C TYR A 111 -24.00 19.50 1.73
N PRO A 112 -23.02 18.92 1.00
CA PRO A 112 -22.34 17.71 1.45
C PRO A 112 -21.54 17.97 2.73
N ASN A 113 -21.72 17.12 3.74
CA ASN A 113 -21.02 17.26 5.02
C ASN A 113 -19.68 16.51 5.06
N ASN A 114 -19.64 15.34 4.44
CA ASN A 114 -18.58 14.36 4.68
C ASN A 114 -17.79 13.98 3.43
N TRP A 115 -17.87 14.78 2.37
CA TRP A 115 -17.12 14.53 1.13
C TRP A 115 -15.61 14.54 1.34
N GLY A 116 -15.07 15.29 2.30
CA GLY A 116 -13.65 15.20 2.65
C GLY A 116 -13.24 13.81 3.15
N ILE A 117 -14.08 13.16 3.98
CA ILE A 117 -13.84 11.81 4.48
C ILE A 117 -13.94 10.79 3.34
N LEU A 118 -14.95 10.94 2.47
CA LEU A 118 -15.12 10.13 1.28
C LEU A 118 -13.88 10.20 0.38
N VAL A 119 -13.40 11.41 0.06
CA VAL A 119 -12.24 11.62 -0.80
C VAL A 119 -10.99 10.96 -0.20
N GLU A 120 -10.74 11.07 1.10
CA GLU A 120 -9.59 10.38 1.73
C GLU A 120 -9.69 8.86 1.65
N LYS A 121 -10.89 8.28 1.83
CA LYS A 121 -11.11 6.84 1.65
C LYS A 121 -10.91 6.42 0.20
N LEU A 122 -11.36 7.22 -0.77
CA LEU A 122 -11.13 6.99 -2.20
C LEU A 122 -9.64 7.09 -2.55
N ARG A 123 -8.91 8.05 -1.96
CA ARG A 123 -7.45 8.15 -2.10
C ARG A 123 -6.73 6.92 -1.54
N ALA A 124 -7.22 6.33 -0.46
CA ALA A 124 -6.65 5.08 0.05
C ALA A 124 -6.81 3.91 -0.95
N ILE A 125 -7.98 3.79 -1.58
CA ILE A 125 -8.21 2.80 -2.65
C ILE A 125 -7.29 3.09 -3.85
N ARG A 126 -7.23 4.35 -4.30
CA ARG A 126 -6.31 4.79 -5.37
C ARG A 126 -4.89 4.33 -5.09
N ARG A 127 -4.34 4.68 -3.92
CA ARG A 127 -2.94 4.38 -3.57
C ARG A 127 -2.67 2.88 -3.59
N ALA A 128 -3.62 2.07 -3.12
CA ALA A 128 -3.51 0.61 -3.21
C ALA A 128 -3.44 0.13 -4.66
N VAL A 129 -4.33 0.62 -5.52
CA VAL A 129 -4.35 0.26 -6.95
C VAL A 129 -3.09 0.73 -7.68
N GLU A 130 -2.60 1.93 -7.37
CA GLU A 130 -1.33 2.45 -7.91
C GLU A 130 -0.10 1.65 -7.46
N ALA A 131 -0.16 1.08 -6.25
CA ALA A 131 0.86 0.15 -5.74
C ALA A 131 0.74 -1.27 -6.32
N GLY A 132 -0.19 -1.50 -7.26
CA GLY A 132 -0.36 -2.78 -7.96
C GLY A 132 -1.32 -3.75 -7.29
N VAL A 133 -2.06 -3.32 -6.25
CA VAL A 133 -3.13 -4.14 -5.65
C VAL A 133 -4.32 -4.17 -6.61
N VAL A 134 -4.73 -5.36 -7.04
CA VAL A 134 -5.98 -5.57 -7.76
C VAL A 134 -7.13 -5.51 -6.76
N VAL A 135 -7.97 -4.49 -6.89
CA VAL A 135 -9.10 -4.31 -5.98
C VAL A 135 -10.39 -4.81 -6.63
N HIS A 136 -11.07 -5.73 -5.95
CA HIS A 136 -12.33 -6.33 -6.38
C HIS A 136 -13.49 -5.72 -5.61
N ILE A 137 -14.62 -5.52 -6.30
CA ILE A 137 -15.90 -5.13 -5.73
C ILE A 137 -16.94 -6.09 -6.33
N ASP A 138 -17.85 -6.60 -5.50
CA ASP A 138 -18.85 -7.55 -5.99
C ASP A 138 -19.73 -6.92 -7.08
N GLY A 139 -19.95 -7.66 -8.16
CA GLY A 139 -20.69 -7.20 -9.34
C GLY A 139 -19.98 -6.20 -10.26
N GLU A 140 -18.76 -5.77 -9.96
CA GLU A 140 -18.01 -4.77 -10.74
C GLU A 140 -16.77 -5.35 -11.44
N GLN A 141 -16.22 -4.61 -12.39
CA GLN A 141 -14.93 -4.95 -12.99
C GLN A 141 -13.76 -4.72 -12.00
N PRO A 142 -12.76 -5.61 -11.94
CA PRO A 142 -11.60 -5.42 -11.08
C PRO A 142 -10.84 -4.14 -11.40
N MET A 143 -10.48 -3.39 -10.35
CA MET A 143 -9.64 -2.21 -10.44
C MET A 143 -8.17 -2.64 -10.41
N VAL A 144 -7.54 -2.70 -11.58
CA VAL A 144 -6.14 -3.15 -11.73
C VAL A 144 -5.15 -1.99 -11.90
N ASN A 145 -5.65 -0.78 -12.14
CA ASN A 145 -4.84 0.42 -12.34
C ASN A 145 -5.63 1.70 -12.04
N TRP A 146 -4.93 2.83 -12.03
CA TRP A 146 -5.50 4.15 -11.81
C TRP A 146 -6.72 4.46 -12.71
N GLN A 147 -6.70 4.05 -13.98
CA GLN A 147 -7.77 4.36 -14.92
C GLN A 147 -9.07 3.62 -14.56
N HIS A 148 -8.98 2.34 -14.17
CA HIS A 148 -10.14 1.58 -13.71
C HIS A 148 -10.71 2.15 -12.42
N PHE A 149 -9.83 2.50 -11.46
CA PHE A 149 -10.25 3.19 -10.24
C PHE A 149 -10.97 4.50 -10.56
N TYR A 150 -10.41 5.32 -11.44
CA TYR A 150 -10.99 6.60 -11.81
C TYR A 150 -12.36 6.43 -12.45
N GLN A 151 -12.50 5.51 -13.41
CA GLN A 151 -13.79 5.21 -14.04
C GLN A 151 -14.84 4.74 -13.04
N TRP A 152 -14.47 3.84 -12.13
CA TRP A 152 -15.36 3.35 -11.08
C TRP A 152 -15.78 4.46 -10.12
N ALA A 153 -14.83 5.21 -9.57
CA ALA A 153 -15.09 6.28 -8.61
C ALA A 153 -15.92 7.40 -9.23
N HIS A 154 -15.66 7.74 -10.49
CA HIS A 154 -16.40 8.76 -11.23
C HIS A 154 -17.84 8.32 -11.53
N GLY A 155 -18.02 7.10 -12.04
CA GLY A 155 -19.34 6.56 -12.33
C GLY A 155 -20.23 6.50 -11.09
N ARG A 156 -19.66 6.15 -9.93
CA ARG A 156 -20.40 6.01 -8.67
C ARG A 156 -20.62 7.35 -7.95
N TYR A 157 -19.62 8.24 -7.95
CA TYR A 157 -19.58 9.47 -7.16
C TYR A 157 -19.44 10.73 -8.04
N HIS A 158 -20.20 10.79 -9.13
CA HIS A 158 -20.09 11.81 -10.19
C HIS A 158 -20.10 13.27 -9.70
N MET A 159 -20.85 13.62 -8.64
CA MET A 159 -20.93 15.01 -8.18
C MET A 159 -19.66 15.50 -7.45
N LEU A 160 -18.69 14.61 -7.16
CA LEU A 160 -17.44 15.02 -6.53
C LEU A 160 -16.61 15.98 -7.40
N GLU A 161 -16.71 15.86 -8.73
CA GLU A 161 -16.05 16.79 -9.65
C GLU A 161 -16.67 18.19 -9.64
N ASP A 162 -17.97 18.30 -9.36
CA ASP A 162 -18.71 19.56 -9.45
C ASP A 162 -18.66 20.39 -8.15
N GLY A 163 -18.28 19.79 -7.03
CA GLY A 163 -18.40 20.42 -5.71
C GLY A 163 -17.21 20.26 -4.77
N TYR A 164 -16.13 19.58 -5.18
CA TYR A 164 -14.93 19.42 -4.36
C TYR A 164 -13.65 19.44 -5.20
N ASP A 165 -13.22 20.66 -5.58
CA ASP A 165 -12.05 20.96 -6.44
C ASP A 165 -10.72 20.29 -6.02
N LYS A 166 -10.59 19.86 -4.76
CA LYS A 166 -9.46 19.06 -4.28
C LYS A 166 -9.67 17.60 -4.63
N TRP A 167 -9.63 17.34 -5.94
CA TRP A 167 -9.81 16.04 -6.54
C TRP A 167 -8.86 14.99 -5.94
N ILE A 168 -9.20 13.72 -6.18
CA ILE A 168 -8.45 12.50 -5.83
C ILE A 168 -6.99 12.56 -6.36
N GLY A 169 -6.65 13.48 -7.27
CA GLY A 169 -5.32 13.73 -7.83
C GLY A 169 -4.26 14.29 -6.87
N ASP A 170 -4.61 15.23 -5.99
CA ASP A 170 -3.64 16.02 -5.21
C ASP A 170 -3.47 15.52 -3.76
N ASP A 171 -2.37 14.82 -3.49
CA ASP A 171 -1.92 14.44 -2.14
C ASP A 171 -1.27 15.62 -1.36
N ALA A 172 -1.40 16.85 -1.87
CA ALA A 172 -0.71 18.05 -1.39
C ALA A 172 -1.23 18.58 -0.04
#